data_AF-A0A160DT65-F1
#
_entry.id   AF-A0A160DT65-F1
#
_cell.length_a   1.000
_cell.length_b   1.000
_cell.length_c   1.000
_cell.angle_alpha   90.00
_cell.angle_beta   90.00
_cell.angle_gamma   90.00
#
_symmetry.space_group_name_H-M   'P 1'
#
loop_
_entity.id
_entity.type
_entity.pdbx_description
1 polymer ?
#
loop_
_entity_poly.entity_id
_entity_poly.type
_entity_poly.pdbx_seq_one_letter_code
_entity_poly.pdbx_strand_id
1 'polypeptide(L)'
;MKSQPPAFDEHAFDEREWQAQERARRAPPAAAPGDGYALVARALREPPLSPLPADFAAEVARRAVAERPGAPAEPWLERLLGTALGLALAVAGLITALVYGGTWLQAVADALPRPPTTALPLGMMLAVCVGLSWLVGQVGRPAGRSSGRRG
;
A
#
# COMPACT_ATOMS: atom_id res chain seq x y z
N MET A 1 -20.09 35.52 -17.63
CA MET A 1 -19.17 34.82 -18.54
C MET A 1 -18.77 33.51 -17.91
N LYS A 2 -19.27 32.39 -18.44
CA LYS A 2 -18.97 31.04 -17.96
C LYS A 2 -18.04 30.42 -19.00
N SER A 3 -16.76 30.29 -18.68
CA SER A 3 -15.75 29.75 -19.61
C SER A 3 -16.03 28.27 -19.82
N GLN A 4 -16.34 27.90 -21.05
CA GLN A 4 -16.50 26.52 -21.50
C GLN A 4 -15.12 25.85 -21.50
N PRO A 5 -14.94 24.68 -20.86
CA PRO A 5 -13.70 23.92 -20.99
C PRO A 5 -13.54 23.45 -22.44
N PRO A 6 -12.30 23.39 -22.97
CA PRO A 6 -12.07 22.94 -24.34
C PRO A 6 -12.63 21.52 -24.51
N ALA A 7 -13.42 21.33 -25.58
CA ALA A 7 -13.91 20.02 -25.97
C ALA A 7 -12.69 19.11 -26.21
N PHE A 8 -12.68 17.94 -25.58
CA PHE A 8 -11.73 16.89 -25.94
C PHE A 8 -12.02 16.47 -27.37
N ASP A 9 -11.11 16.79 -28.29
CA ASP A 9 -11.19 16.35 -29.68
C ASP A 9 -10.85 14.85 -29.71
N GLU A 10 -11.87 14.00 -29.72
CA GLU A 10 -11.74 12.55 -29.87
C GLU A 10 -11.25 12.24 -31.31
N HIS A 11 -9.93 12.16 -31.45
CA HIS A 11 -9.22 11.39 -32.49
C HIS A 11 -9.13 11.98 -33.91
N ALA A 12 -8.42 13.09 -34.07
CA ALA A 12 -7.53 13.20 -35.22
C ALA A 12 -6.29 12.33 -34.93
N PHE A 13 -6.28 11.09 -35.44
CA PHE A 13 -5.12 10.21 -35.34
C PHE A 13 -3.93 10.86 -36.08
N ASP A 14 -3.03 11.51 -35.34
CA ASP A 14 -1.80 12.06 -35.90
C ASP A 14 -0.77 10.93 -36.01
N GLU A 15 -0.65 10.38 -37.22
CA GLU A 15 0.35 9.37 -37.56
C GLU A 15 1.77 9.81 -37.18
N ARG A 16 2.09 11.12 -37.21
CA ARG A 16 3.42 11.60 -36.82
C ARG A 16 3.62 11.51 -35.32
N GLU A 17 2.59 11.82 -34.54
CA GLU A 17 2.60 11.68 -33.10
C GLU A 17 2.66 10.20 -32.70
N TRP A 18 1.88 9.34 -33.38
CA TRP A 18 1.95 7.90 -33.20
C TRP A 18 3.34 7.35 -33.49
N GLN A 19 3.96 7.73 -34.62
CA GLN A 19 5.33 7.33 -34.96
C GLN A 19 6.38 7.91 -34.00
N ALA A 20 6.14 9.08 -33.42
CA ALA A 20 7.02 9.65 -32.40
C ALA A 20 6.94 8.85 -31.09
N GLN A 21 5.73 8.52 -30.64
CA GLN A 21 5.50 7.68 -29.47
C GLN A 21 6.05 6.26 -29.68
N GLU A 22 5.86 5.70 -30.86
CA GLU A 22 6.30 4.35 -31.18
C GLU A 22 7.83 4.27 -31.31
N ARG A 23 8.49 5.32 -31.82
CA ARG A 23 9.95 5.46 -31.73
C ARG A 23 10.43 5.61 -30.29
N ALA A 24 9.73 6.37 -29.46
CA ALA A 24 10.06 6.51 -28.04
C ALA A 24 9.89 5.19 -27.27
N ARG A 25 8.88 4.38 -27.60
CA ARG A 25 8.64 3.05 -27.02
C ARG A 25 9.71 2.03 -27.41
N ARG A 26 10.26 2.11 -28.63
CA ARG A 26 11.34 1.22 -29.11
C ARG A 26 12.72 1.68 -28.67
N ALA A 27 12.91 2.98 -28.43
CA ALA A 27 14.14 3.50 -27.88
C ALA A 27 14.39 2.84 -26.51
N PRO A 28 15.59 2.29 -26.26
CA PRO A 28 15.90 1.78 -24.94
C PRO A 28 15.78 2.96 -23.95
N PRO A 29 15.08 2.78 -22.80
CA PRO A 29 15.09 3.81 -21.77
C PRO A 29 16.55 4.08 -21.40
N ALA A 30 16.92 5.36 -21.27
CA ALA A 30 18.21 5.70 -20.70
C ALA A 30 18.24 5.08 -19.29
N ALA A 31 19.01 4.00 -19.13
CA ALA A 31 19.05 3.27 -17.87
C ALA A 31 19.55 4.23 -16.79
N ALA A 32 18.68 4.57 -15.85
CA ALA A 32 19.11 5.28 -14.66
C ALA A 32 20.12 4.40 -13.90
N PRO A 33 21.10 4.98 -13.18
CA PRO A 33 21.97 4.20 -12.32
C PRO A 33 21.13 3.36 -11.35
N GLY A 34 21.22 2.03 -11.44
CA GLY A 34 20.43 1.10 -10.62
C GLY A 34 19.16 0.56 -11.27
N ASP A 35 18.86 0.89 -12.53
CA ASP A 35 17.71 0.33 -13.25
C ASP A 35 17.98 -1.12 -13.72
N GLY A 36 17.82 -2.06 -12.78
CA GLY A 36 17.93 -3.50 -13.06
C GLY A 36 16.89 -3.99 -14.07
N TYR A 37 15.78 -3.28 -14.27
CA TYR A 37 14.75 -3.64 -15.23
C TYR A 37 15.23 -3.42 -16.66
N ALA A 38 15.94 -2.32 -16.93
CA ALA A 38 16.55 -2.08 -18.24
C ALA A 38 17.59 -3.16 -18.62
N LEU A 39 18.35 -3.66 -17.64
CA LEU A 39 19.33 -4.74 -17.83
C LEU A 39 18.64 -6.07 -18.15
N VAL A 40 17.59 -6.44 -17.41
CA VAL A 40 16.80 -7.65 -17.66
C VAL A 40 16.10 -7.57 -19.02
N ALA A 41 15.50 -6.43 -19.36
CA ALA A 41 14.84 -6.23 -20.65
C ALA A 41 15.81 -6.36 -21.83
N ARG A 42 17.06 -5.92 -21.66
CA ARG A 42 18.13 -6.14 -22.65
C ARG A 42 18.52 -7.61 -22.76
N ALA A 43 18.71 -8.29 -21.63
CA ALA A 43 19.06 -9.71 -21.60
C ALA A 43 17.99 -10.61 -22.25
N LEU A 44 16.71 -10.27 -22.09
CA LEU A 44 15.59 -11.00 -22.71
C LEU A 44 15.48 -10.80 -24.23
N ARG A 45 16.05 -9.73 -24.79
CA ARG A 45 16.05 -9.46 -26.23
C ARG A 45 17.20 -10.15 -26.96
N GLU A 46 18.24 -10.58 -26.24
CA GLU A 46 19.35 -11.32 -26.81
C GLU A 46 18.95 -12.81 -26.95
N PRO A 47 19.15 -13.43 -28.14
CA PRO A 47 18.83 -14.83 -28.33
C PRO A 47 19.69 -15.70 -27.38
N PRO A 48 19.07 -16.59 -26.56
CA PRO A 48 19.86 -17.45 -25.67
C PRO A 48 20.69 -18.43 -26.52
N LEU A 49 22.01 -18.36 -26.35
CA LEU A 49 22.98 -19.18 -27.10
C LEU A 49 23.02 -20.66 -26.66
N SER A 50 22.31 -21.03 -25.58
CA SER A 50 22.28 -22.37 -25.01
C SER A 50 20.86 -22.73 -24.57
N PRO A 51 20.43 -24.02 -24.67
CA PRO A 51 19.20 -24.47 -24.05
C PRO A 51 19.23 -24.20 -22.54
N LEU A 52 18.11 -23.70 -22.02
CA LEU A 52 17.93 -23.43 -20.60
C LEU A 52 17.79 -24.76 -19.82
N PRO A 53 18.35 -24.86 -18.60
CA PRO A 53 18.13 -26.01 -17.73
C PRO A 53 16.64 -26.20 -17.41
N ALA A 54 16.20 -27.45 -17.26
CA ALA A 54 14.79 -27.77 -16.95
C ALA A 54 14.28 -27.09 -15.67
N ASP A 55 15.15 -26.93 -14.67
CA ASP A 55 14.82 -26.33 -13.37
C ASP A 55 15.03 -24.81 -13.32
N PHE A 56 15.38 -24.18 -14.44
CA PHE A 56 15.69 -22.75 -14.48
C PHE A 56 14.54 -21.90 -13.92
N ALA A 57 13.30 -22.19 -14.34
CA ALA A 57 12.13 -21.45 -13.87
C ALA A 57 11.92 -21.62 -12.36
N ALA A 58 12.18 -22.81 -11.82
CA ALA A 58 12.04 -23.08 -10.40
C ALA A 58 13.12 -22.35 -9.58
N GLU A 59 14.35 -22.28 -10.08
CA GLU A 59 15.45 -21.57 -9.43
C GLU A 59 15.29 -20.05 -9.50
N VAL A 60 14.85 -19.52 -10.65
CA VAL A 60 14.53 -18.09 -10.79
C VAL A 60 13.36 -17.70 -9.89
N ALA A 61 12.32 -18.53 -9.79
CA ALA A 61 11.21 -18.28 -8.88
C ALA A 61 11.67 -18.24 -7.41
N ARG A 62 12.53 -19.17 -6.98
CA ARG A 62 13.12 -19.16 -5.63
C ARG A 62 13.93 -17.88 -5.37
N ARG A 63 14.77 -17.48 -6.32
CA ARG A 63 15.60 -16.27 -6.20
C ARG A 63 14.79 -14.98 -6.26
N ALA A 64 13.77 -14.89 -7.11
CA ALA A 64 12.89 -13.71 -7.19
C ALA A 64 12.06 -13.52 -5.90
N VAL A 65 11.71 -14.61 -5.21
CA VAL A 65 11.11 -14.54 -3.88
C VAL A 65 12.12 -14.08 -2.82
N ALA A 66 13.38 -14.53 -2.92
CA ALA A 66 14.45 -14.16 -1.99
C ALA A 66 14.95 -12.72 -2.18
N GLU A 67 15.03 -12.22 -3.41
CA GLU A 67 15.63 -10.95 -3.78
C GLU A 67 14.62 -9.93 -4.33
N ARG A 68 13.41 -9.85 -3.76
CA ARG A 68 12.40 -8.87 -4.19
C ARG A 68 13.01 -7.46 -4.36
N PRO A 69 13.24 -6.97 -5.59
CA PRO A 69 13.79 -5.63 -5.82
C PRO A 69 12.63 -4.66 -5.64
N GLY A 70 12.79 -3.67 -4.76
CA GLY A 70 11.70 -2.82 -4.29
C GLY A 70 11.23 -3.12 -2.88
N ALA A 71 12.12 -3.66 -2.01
CA ALA A 71 11.92 -3.56 -0.57
C ALA A 71 11.62 -2.09 -0.25
N PRO A 72 10.41 -1.78 0.22
CA PRO A 72 9.97 -0.42 0.41
C PRO A 72 10.78 0.14 1.61
N ALA A 73 10.96 1.46 1.65
CA ALA A 73 11.94 2.16 2.50
C ALA A 73 12.11 1.44 3.84
N GLU A 74 13.31 0.92 4.10
CA GLU A 74 13.71 0.20 5.32
C GLU A 74 12.54 -0.26 6.19
N PRO A 75 12.16 -1.54 6.25
CA PRO A 75 10.91 -1.98 6.89
C PRO A 75 10.72 -1.54 8.36
N TRP A 76 11.77 -1.04 9.03
CA TRP A 76 11.68 -0.36 10.32
C TRP A 76 11.18 1.09 10.23
N LEU A 77 11.54 1.85 9.21
CA LEU A 77 11.11 3.24 8.97
C LEU A 77 9.62 3.29 8.64
N GLU A 78 9.13 2.43 7.75
CA GLU A 78 7.69 2.34 7.47
C GLU A 78 6.88 1.93 8.69
N ARG A 79 7.39 0.99 9.48
CA ARG A 79 6.80 0.63 10.77
C ARG A 79 6.80 1.82 11.72
N LEU A 80 7.92 2.53 11.84
CA LEU A 80 8.02 3.70 12.71
C LEU A 80 7.04 4.80 12.29
N LEU A 81 6.96 5.11 11.00
CA LEU A 81 6.07 6.13 10.46
C LEU A 81 4.60 5.75 10.63
N GLY A 82 4.25 4.49 10.37
CA GLY A 82 2.90 3.98 10.59
C GLY A 82 2.51 4.00 12.07
N THR A 83 3.44 3.66 12.96
CA THR A 83 3.21 3.70 14.41
C THR A 83 3.06 5.13 14.90
N ALA A 84 3.93 6.05 14.45
CA ALA A 84 3.89 7.46 14.80
C ALA A 84 2.59 8.12 14.31
N LEU A 85 2.18 7.84 13.06
CA LEU A 85 0.92 8.34 12.51
C LEU A 85 -0.28 7.80 13.28
N GLY A 86 -0.31 6.51 13.59
CA GLY A 86 -1.37 5.90 14.39
C GLY A 86 -1.47 6.53 15.79
N LEU A 87 -0.33 6.79 16.44
CA LEU A 87 -0.27 7.40 17.76
C LEU A 87 -0.71 8.86 17.72
N ALA A 88 -0.30 9.62 16.70
CA ALA A 88 -0.74 11.00 16.47
C ALA A 88 -2.26 11.08 16.27
N LEU A 89 -2.83 10.19 15.44
CA LEU A 89 -4.28 10.11 15.22
C LEU A 89 -5.05 9.71 16.48
N ALA A 90 -4.52 8.78 17.27
CA ALA A 90 -5.13 8.38 18.55
C ALA A 90 -5.17 9.54 19.54
N VAL A 91 -4.06 10.29 19.68
CA VAL A 91 -3.98 11.48 20.54
C VAL A 91 -4.93 12.57 20.05
N ALA A 92 -4.95 12.86 18.75
CA ALA A 92 -5.86 13.84 18.16
C ALA A 92 -7.33 13.46 18.37
N GLY A 93 -7.67 12.18 18.19
CA GLY A 93 -9.00 11.65 18.46
C GLY A 93 -9.39 11.78 19.93
N LEU A 94 -8.49 11.47 20.86
CA LEU A 94 -8.71 11.63 22.29
C LEU A 94 -8.92 13.10 22.67
N ILE A 95 -8.09 14.01 22.17
CA ILE A 95 -8.25 15.45 22.40
C ILE A 95 -9.60 15.95 21.87
N THR A 96 -9.95 15.54 20.64
CA THR A 96 -11.25 15.89 20.05
C THR A 96 -12.41 15.37 20.89
N ALA A 97 -12.30 14.15 21.40
CA ALA A 97 -13.30 13.57 22.30
C ALA A 97 -13.36 14.29 23.67
N LEU A 98 -12.24 14.77 24.22
CA LEU A 98 -12.26 15.50 25.49
C LEU A 98 -12.83 16.92 25.33
N VAL A 99 -12.49 17.60 24.23
CA VAL A 99 -12.91 18.99 23.98
C VAL A 99 -14.36 19.06 23.49
N TYR A 100 -14.73 18.19 22.54
CA TYR A 100 -16.02 18.24 21.87
C TYR A 100 -16.94 17.07 22.24
N GLY A 101 -16.45 16.05 22.97
CA GLY A 101 -17.23 14.87 23.36
C GLY A 101 -18.56 15.20 23.97
N GLY A 102 -18.58 16.11 24.94
CA GLY A 102 -19.81 16.51 25.61
C GLY A 102 -20.88 17.04 24.65
N THR A 103 -20.51 17.79 23.61
CA THR A 103 -21.50 18.43 22.73
C THR A 103 -22.12 17.45 21.74
N TRP A 104 -21.30 16.61 21.09
CA TRP A 104 -21.83 15.64 20.13
C TRP A 104 -22.36 14.36 20.79
N LEU A 105 -21.81 13.91 21.93
CA LEU A 105 -22.40 12.77 22.66
C LEU A 105 -23.79 13.11 23.18
N GLN A 106 -24.04 14.34 23.64
CA GLN A 106 -25.38 14.75 24.07
C GLN A 106 -26.35 14.78 22.88
N ALA A 107 -25.95 15.36 21.74
CA ALA A 107 -26.77 15.32 20.52
C ALA A 107 -27.07 13.89 20.04
N VAL A 108 -26.10 12.97 20.16
CA VAL A 108 -26.29 11.55 19.85
C VAL A 108 -27.19 10.87 20.88
N ALA A 109 -27.03 11.18 22.17
CA ALA A 109 -27.86 10.64 23.25
C ALA A 109 -29.32 11.12 23.15
N ASP A 110 -29.53 12.37 22.74
CA ASP A 110 -30.85 12.96 22.53
C ASP A 110 -31.54 12.41 21.28
N ALA A 111 -30.77 12.03 20.25
CA ALA A 111 -31.28 11.38 19.05
C ALA A 111 -31.60 9.88 19.26
N LEU A 112 -31.03 9.27 20.30
CA LEU A 112 -31.29 7.88 20.66
C LEU A 112 -32.53 7.78 21.56
N PRO A 113 -33.43 6.81 21.33
CA PRO A 113 -34.48 6.49 22.30
C PRO A 113 -33.83 6.23 23.66
N ARG A 114 -34.39 6.81 24.74
CA ARG A 114 -33.83 6.73 26.10
C ARG A 114 -33.25 5.34 26.35
N PRO A 115 -31.94 5.24 26.62
CA PRO A 115 -31.32 3.95 26.78
C PRO A 115 -32.00 3.20 27.94
N PRO A 116 -32.43 1.95 27.76
CA PRO A 116 -32.71 1.09 28.89
C PRO A 116 -31.44 1.00 29.75
N THR A 117 -31.58 0.68 31.04
CA THR A 117 -30.50 0.57 32.03
C THR A 117 -29.34 -0.37 31.63
N THR A 118 -29.42 -1.02 30.47
CA THR A 118 -28.45 -1.89 29.80
C THR A 118 -27.55 -1.22 28.75
N ALA A 119 -27.57 0.11 28.58
CA ALA A 119 -26.70 0.76 27.59
C ALA A 119 -25.20 0.82 27.99
N LEU A 120 -24.90 0.92 29.28
CA LEU A 120 -23.53 0.84 29.82
C LEU A 120 -22.82 -0.49 29.48
N PRO A 121 -23.44 -1.67 29.66
CA PRO A 121 -22.80 -2.93 29.26
C PRO A 121 -22.64 -3.08 27.74
N LEU A 122 -23.52 -2.50 26.91
CA LEU A 122 -23.39 -2.55 25.45
C LEU A 122 -22.16 -1.76 24.96
N GLY A 123 -21.93 -0.57 25.51
CA GLY A 123 -20.75 0.25 25.19
C GLY A 123 -19.44 -0.44 25.56
N MET A 124 -19.39 -1.08 26.73
CA MET A 124 -18.23 -1.87 27.16
C MET A 124 -18.01 -3.09 26.28
N MET A 125 -19.08 -3.78 25.89
CA MET A 125 -19.00 -4.94 25.00
C MET A 125 -18.49 -4.56 23.61
N LEU A 126 -18.93 -3.42 23.07
CA LEU A 126 -18.40 -2.89 21.81
C LEU A 126 -16.92 -2.49 21.93
N ALA A 127 -16.53 -1.81 23.00
CA ALA A 127 -15.14 -1.46 23.25
C ALA A 127 -14.24 -2.69 23.36
N VAL A 128 -14.70 -3.75 24.04
CA VAL A 128 -14.00 -5.03 24.15
C VAL A 128 -13.91 -5.73 22.79
N CYS A 129 -15.00 -5.77 22.01
CA CYS A 129 -15.00 -6.35 20.66
C CYS A 129 -14.03 -5.63 19.71
N VAL A 130 -13.99 -4.30 19.74
CA VAL A 130 -13.06 -3.49 18.94
C VAL A 130 -11.63 -3.72 19.41
N GLY A 131 -11.40 -3.72 20.72
CA GLY A 131 -10.08 -3.98 21.31
C GLY A 131 -9.53 -5.36 20.95
N LEU A 132 -10.37 -6.40 21.03
CA LEU A 132 -10.02 -7.76 20.64
C LEU A 132 -9.77 -7.89 19.13
N SER A 133 -10.61 -7.27 18.30
CA SER A 133 -10.42 -7.28 16.84
C SER A 133 -9.10 -6.62 16.44
N TRP A 134 -8.73 -5.53 17.13
CA TRP A 134 -7.45 -4.86 16.96
C TRP A 134 -6.27 -5.72 17.43
N LEU A 135 -6.39 -6.37 18.60
CA LEU A 135 -5.37 -7.25 19.16
C LEU A 135 -5.07 -8.44 18.23
N VAL A 136 -6.11 -9.07 17.68
CA VAL A 136 -5.98 -10.16 16.72
C VAL A 136 -5.31 -9.70 15.42
N GLY A 137 -5.66 -8.49 14.93
CA GLY A 137 -5.01 -7.89 13.76
C GLY A 137 -3.51 -7.60 13.97
N GLN A 138 -3.07 -7.38 15.21
CA GLN A 138 -1.66 -7.19 15.56
C GLN A 138 -0.92 -8.52 15.69
N VAL A 139 -1.55 -9.55 16.27
CA VAL A 139 -0.98 -10.89 16.45
C VAL A 139 -0.91 -11.67 15.12
N GLY A 140 -1.84 -11.41 14.19
CA GLY A 140 -1.90 -12.05 12.88
C GLY A 140 -0.86 -11.57 11.88
N ARG A 141 -0.05 -10.54 12.20
CA ARG A 141 1.13 -10.18 11.39
C ARG A 141 2.21 -11.21 11.69
N PRO A 142 2.50 -12.17 10.79
CA PRO A 142 3.55 -13.13 11.04
C PRO A 142 4.84 -12.32 11.14
N ALA A 143 5.44 -12.29 12.34
CA ALA A 143 6.85 -12.01 12.46
C ALA A 143 7.54 -13.00 11.53
N GLY A 144 8.03 -12.51 10.39
CA GLY A 144 8.81 -13.32 9.46
C GLY A 144 9.84 -14.08 10.29
N ARG A 145 9.73 -15.41 10.27
CA ARG A 145 10.63 -16.31 10.99
C ARG A 145 12.05 -15.96 10.58
N SER A 146 12.77 -15.26 11.45
CA SER A 146 14.22 -15.17 11.41
C SER A 146 14.76 -16.52 11.89
N SER A 147 14.78 -17.52 11.01
CA SER A 147 15.52 -18.75 11.28
C SER A 147 17.01 -18.47 11.12
N GLY A 148 17.60 -17.82 12.12
CA GLY A 148 19.04 -17.83 12.34
C GLY A 148 19.44 -19.18 12.91
N ARG A 149 19.72 -20.17 12.05
CA ARG A 149 20.45 -21.39 12.44
C ARG A 149 21.93 -21.12 12.23
N ARG A 150 22.64 -20.82 13.33
CA ARG A 150 24.10 -20.90 13.42
C ARG A 150 24.48 -22.34 13.77
N GLY A 151 25.59 -22.82 13.21
CA GLY A 151 26.28 -24.05 13.61
C GLY A 151 26.03 -25.22 12.69
#